data_AF-A0A150XS27-F1
#
_entry.id   AF-A0A150XS27-F1
#
_cell.length_a   1.000
_cell.length_b   1.000
_cell.length_c   1.000
_cell.angle_alpha   90.00
_cell.angle_beta   90.00
_cell.angle_gamma   90.00
#
_symmetry.space_group_name_H-M   'P 1'
#
loop_
_entity.id
_entity.type
_entity.pdbx_description
1 polymer ?
#
loop_
_entity_poly.entity_id
_entity_poly.type
_entity_poly.pdbx_seq_one_letter_code
_entity_poly.pdbx_strand_id
1 'polypeptide(L)'
;MRNKTDAPVAHFQLKSTFQLTGRHFFLVGTIEDGQIEIGDYVKLRFNHDAFEEKILAIETVSKQQNGENFDELALGINEPTLNQKSELEEASLIHSSIEIFKYN
;
A
#
# COMPACT_ATOMS: atom_id res chain seq x y z
N MET A 1 0.69 19.15 15.61
CA MET A 1 0.59 17.68 15.61
C MET A 1 -0.56 17.31 14.69
N ARG A 2 -0.34 16.41 13.72
CA ARG A 2 -1.46 15.85 12.94
C ARG A 2 -2.16 14.81 13.80
N ASN A 3 -3.48 14.80 13.82
CA ASN A 3 -4.26 13.84 14.61
C ASN A 3 -4.66 12.67 13.72
N LYS A 4 -4.17 11.47 14.04
CA LYS A 4 -4.53 10.23 13.34
C LYS A 4 -5.98 9.84 13.60
N THR A 5 -6.66 9.22 12.64
CA THR A 5 -7.94 8.53 12.90
C THR A 5 -7.76 7.33 13.84
N ASP A 6 -8.75 7.09 14.70
CA ASP A 6 -8.73 5.97 15.65
C ASP A 6 -8.88 4.60 14.96
N ALA A 7 -9.49 4.56 13.78
CA ALA A 7 -9.72 3.37 12.96
C ALA A 7 -9.11 3.52 11.55
N PRO A 8 -8.73 2.41 10.90
CA PRO A 8 -8.32 2.43 9.50
C PRO A 8 -9.48 2.89 8.60
N VAL A 9 -9.14 3.60 7.52
CA VAL A 9 -10.09 4.09 6.50
C VAL A 9 -10.25 3.12 5.34
N ALA A 10 -9.31 2.17 5.18
CA ALA A 10 -9.35 1.11 4.19
C ALA A 10 -8.41 -0.05 4.58
N HIS A 11 -8.68 -1.23 4.01
CA HIS A 11 -7.80 -2.39 4.02
C HIS A 11 -7.35 -2.72 2.59
N PHE A 12 -6.05 -2.89 2.43
CA PHE A 12 -5.40 -3.09 1.14
C PHE A 12 -4.65 -4.42 1.11
N GLN A 13 -5.07 -5.33 0.25
CA GLN A 13 -4.39 -6.61 0.07
C GLN A 13 -3.18 -6.43 -0.84
N LEU A 14 -1.98 -6.52 -0.27
CA LEU A 14 -0.72 -6.42 -1.00
C LEU A 14 -0.47 -7.69 -1.81
N LYS A 15 -0.23 -7.58 -3.11
CA LYS A 15 0.07 -8.71 -4.00
C LYS A 15 1.49 -8.69 -4.52
N SER A 16 2.06 -7.51 -4.75
CA SER A 16 3.44 -7.36 -5.19
C SER A 16 3.98 -5.98 -4.91
N THR A 17 5.29 -5.83 -5.01
CA THR A 17 5.97 -4.54 -4.88
C THR A 17 6.97 -4.34 -5.99
N PHE A 18 7.17 -3.11 -6.43
CA PHE A 18 8.24 -2.78 -7.37
C PHE A 18 8.72 -1.34 -7.22
N GLN A 19 9.98 -1.10 -7.58
CA GLN A 19 10.55 0.25 -7.64
C GLN A 19 10.61 0.72 -9.09
N LEU A 20 10.09 1.92 -9.35
CA LEU A 20 10.44 2.66 -10.57
C LEU A 20 11.49 3.71 -10.24
N THR A 21 12.67 3.59 -10.83
CA THR A 21 13.77 4.54 -10.64
C THR A 21 13.33 5.95 -11.03
N GLY A 22 13.58 6.92 -10.13
CA GLY A 22 13.17 8.32 -10.35
C GLY A 22 11.68 8.60 -10.14
N ARG A 23 10.91 7.63 -9.66
CA ARG A 23 9.49 7.80 -9.23
C ARG A 23 9.33 7.34 -7.79
N HIS A 24 8.35 6.46 -7.55
CA HIS A 24 7.98 5.92 -6.25
C HIS A 24 8.34 4.45 -6.15
N PHE A 25 8.37 3.95 -4.91
CA PHE A 25 8.19 2.54 -4.65
C PHE A 25 6.69 2.25 -4.65
N PHE A 26 6.26 1.23 -5.38
CA PHE A 26 4.84 0.91 -5.56
C PHE A 26 4.46 -0.35 -4.80
N LEU A 27 3.36 -0.25 -4.07
CA LEU A 27 2.62 -1.36 -3.47
C LEU A 27 1.45 -1.71 -4.40
N VAL A 28 1.44 -2.89 -4.99
CA VAL A 28 0.39 -3.33 -5.92
C VAL A 28 -0.55 -4.28 -5.22
N GLY A 29 -1.85 -4.08 -5.43
CA GLY A 29 -2.86 -4.83 -4.70
C GLY A 29 -4.27 -4.41 -5.02
N THR A 30 -5.19 -4.82 -4.15
CA THR A 30 -6.62 -4.55 -4.27
C THR A 30 -7.15 -4.00 -2.96
N ILE A 31 -8.13 -3.09 -3.03
CA ILE A 31 -8.87 -2.64 -1.85
C ILE A 31 -9.83 -3.76 -1.44
N GLU A 32 -9.71 -4.26 -0.21
CA GLU A 32 -10.66 -5.22 0.37
C GLU A 32 -11.91 -4.49 0.87
N ASP A 33 -11.71 -3.35 1.55
CA ASP A 33 -12.77 -2.45 1.96
C ASP A 33 -12.25 -1.01 2.15
N GLY A 34 -13.19 -0.05 2.20
CA GLY A 34 -12.90 1.36 2.44
C GLY A 34 -12.54 2.15 1.18
N GLN A 35 -12.01 3.35 1.38
CA GLN A 35 -11.58 4.26 0.31
C GLN A 35 -10.21 4.84 0.64
N ILE A 36 -9.37 4.93 -0.40
CA ILE A 36 -7.99 5.41 -0.29
C ILE A 36 -7.85 6.69 -1.11
N GLU A 37 -7.21 7.70 -0.54
CA GLU A 37 -6.88 8.96 -1.21
C GLU A 37 -5.38 9.25 -1.13
N ILE A 38 -4.88 10.03 -2.11
CA ILE A 38 -3.53 10.60 -2.02
C ILE A 38 -3.48 11.50 -0.79
N GLY A 39 -2.53 11.24 0.11
CA GLY A 39 -2.51 11.90 1.42
C GLY A 39 -2.59 10.92 2.57
N ASP A 40 -3.26 9.79 2.37
CA ASP A 40 -3.43 8.74 3.36
C ASP A 40 -2.11 8.04 3.64
N TYR A 41 -2.08 7.24 4.71
CA TYR A 41 -0.89 6.58 5.20
C TYR A 41 -1.06 5.08 5.22
N VAL A 42 -0.14 4.38 4.58
CA VAL A 42 0.05 2.94 4.71
C VAL A 42 0.70 2.68 6.05
N LYS A 43 0.12 1.77 6.85
CA LYS A 43 0.75 1.29 8.07
C LYS A 43 0.95 -0.21 8.04
N LEU A 44 2.21 -0.61 8.18
CA LEU A 44 2.62 -1.99 8.34
C LEU A 44 3.31 -2.14 9.69
N ARG A 45 2.95 -3.21 10.39
CA ARG A 45 3.69 -3.67 11.57
C ARG A 45 4.39 -4.94 11.18
N PHE A 46 5.68 -4.81 10.86
CA PHE A 46 6.56 -5.96 10.80
C PHE A 46 7.12 -6.22 12.20
N ASN A 47 7.67 -7.42 12.40
CA ASN A 47 8.02 -7.94 13.73
C ASN A 47 8.84 -6.96 14.60
N HIS A 48 9.68 -6.12 14.00
CA HIS A 48 10.61 -5.24 14.72
C HIS A 48 10.50 -3.75 14.38
N ASP A 49 9.93 -3.38 13.23
CA ASP A 49 9.80 -1.99 12.80
C ASP A 49 8.36 -1.64 12.41
N ALA A 50 7.91 -0.48 12.89
CA ALA A 50 6.68 0.13 12.41
C ALA A 50 7.00 0.90 11.13
N PHE A 51 6.43 0.45 10.02
CA PHE A 51 6.52 1.13 8.75
C PHE A 51 5.26 1.96 8.55
N GLU A 52 5.41 3.28 8.46
CA GLU A 52 4.31 4.17 8.18
C GLU A 52 4.71 5.18 7.12
N GLU A 53 4.12 5.07 5.94
CA GLU A 53 4.47 5.89 4.78
C GLU A 53 3.25 6.54 4.16
N LYS A 54 3.44 7.77 3.71
CA LYS A 54 2.40 8.55 3.05
C LYS A 54 2.23 8.07 1.60
N ILE A 55 0.98 7.89 1.18
CA ILE A 55 0.63 7.65 -0.22
C ILE A 55 0.81 8.95 -1.01
N LEU A 56 1.72 8.91 -1.98
CA LEU A 56 2.12 10.02 -2.84
C LEU A 56 1.49 9.92 -4.23
N ALA A 57 1.20 8.71 -4.67
CA ALA A 57 0.57 8.44 -5.96
C ALA A 57 -0.39 7.25 -5.84
N ILE A 58 -1.44 7.26 -6.66
CA ILE A 58 -2.35 6.13 -6.86
C ILE A 58 -2.47 5.93 -8.35
N GLU A 59 -2.08 4.76 -8.84
CA GLU A 59 -2.27 4.36 -10.23
C GLU A 59 -3.26 3.19 -10.30
N THR A 60 -4.31 3.32 -11.11
CA THR A 60 -5.26 2.24 -11.39
C THR A 60 -4.79 1.43 -12.59
N VAL A 61 -4.75 0.11 -12.43
CA VAL A 61 -4.52 -0.84 -13.51
C VAL A 61 -5.75 -1.72 -13.65
N SER A 62 -6.56 -1.46 -14.68
CA SER A 62 -7.65 -2.37 -15.04
C SER A 62 -7.09 -3.53 -15.85
N LYS A 63 -7.16 -4.74 -15.28
CA LYS A 63 -6.82 -6.00 -15.98
C LYS A 63 -8.10 -6.73 -16.34
N GLN A 64 -8.16 -7.29 -17.55
CA GLN A 64 -9.14 -8.32 -17.89
C GLN A 64 -8.52 -9.70 -17.73
N GLN A 65 -9.10 -10.54 -16.88
CA GLN A 65 -8.72 -11.95 -16.74
C GLN A 65 -9.98 -12.81 -16.78
N ASN A 66 -10.02 -13.78 -17.70
CA ASN A 66 -11.17 -14.68 -17.91
C ASN A 66 -12.53 -13.98 -18.14
N GLY A 67 -12.53 -12.75 -18.69
CA GLY A 67 -13.75 -11.98 -18.92
C GLY A 67 -14.23 -11.16 -17.72
N GLU A 68 -13.54 -11.23 -16.58
CA GLU A 68 -13.76 -10.39 -15.41
C GLU A 68 -12.77 -9.21 -15.41
N ASN A 69 -13.27 -8.02 -15.08
CA ASN A 69 -12.44 -6.84 -14.87
C ASN A 69 -11.94 -6.85 -13.42
N PHE A 70 -10.62 -6.78 -13.24
CA PHE A 70 -9.97 -6.58 -11.96
C PHE A 70 -9.34 -5.20 -11.94
N ASP A 71 -9.81 -4.34 -11.03
CA ASP A 71 -9.14 -3.08 -10.76
C ASP A 71 -8.07 -3.33 -9.70
N GLU A 72 -6.82 -3.39 -10.15
CA GLU A 72 -5.66 -3.34 -9.26
C GLU A 72 -5.25 -1.88 -9.06
N LEU A 73 -4.74 -1.57 -7.87
CA LEU A 73 -4.14 -0.29 -7.55
C LEU A 73 -2.66 -0.46 -7.29
N ALA A 74 -1.88 0.51 -7.73
CA ALA A 74 -0.51 0.71 -7.33
C ALA A 74 -0.42 1.98 -6.47
N LEU A 75 -0.09 1.80 -5.18
CA LEU A 75 0.10 2.88 -4.23
C LEU A 75 1.58 3.27 -4.22
N GLY A 76 1.89 4.46 -4.71
CA GLY A 76 3.24 5.02 -4.71
C GLY A 76 3.57 5.65 -3.37
N ILE A 77 4.68 5.23 -2.77
CA ILE A 77 5.24 5.74 -1.51
C ILE A 77 6.69 6.20 -1.71
N ASN A 78 7.30 6.77 -0.67
CA ASN A 78 8.75 6.99 -0.67
C ASN A 78 9.51 5.67 -0.79
N GLU A 79 10.75 5.73 -1.25
CA GLU A 79 11.61 4.56 -1.31
C GLU A 79 11.90 4.03 0.10
N PRO A 80 11.50 2.78 0.43
CA PRO A 80 11.80 2.18 1.73
C PRO A 80 13.29 1.87 1.86
N THR A 81 13.76 1.71 3.09
CA THR A 81 15.08 1.14 3.37
C THR A 81 15.18 -0.31 2.89
N LEU A 82 16.40 -0.83 2.75
CA LEU A 82 16.62 -2.23 2.30
C LEU A 82 15.88 -3.26 3.17
N ASN A 83 15.85 -3.06 4.49
CA ASN A 83 15.14 -3.96 5.41
C ASN A 83 13.63 -3.91 5.15
N GLN A 84 13.07 -2.70 5.06
CA GLN A 84 11.64 -2.52 4.78
C GLN A 84 11.24 -3.10 3.42
N LYS A 85 12.10 -3.00 2.40
CA LYS A 85 11.85 -3.63 1.09
C LYS A 85 11.75 -5.16 1.23
N SER A 86 12.66 -5.79 1.97
CA SER A 86 12.61 -7.23 2.24
C SER A 86 11.32 -7.64 2.97
N GLU A 87 10.91 -6.88 3.99
CA GLU A 87 9.67 -7.15 4.74
C GLU A 87 8.42 -6.98 3.87
N LEU A 88 8.41 -5.97 3.00
CA LEU A 88 7.33 -5.73 2.03
C LEU A 88 7.25 -6.85 0.97
N GLU A 89 8.38 -7.33 0.49
CA GLU A 89 8.45 -8.47 -0.42
C GLU A 89 7.88 -9.74 0.26
N GLU A 90 8.28 -10.03 1.49
CA GLU A 90 7.74 -11.15 2.27
C GLU A 90 6.23 -11.04 2.49
N ALA A 91 5.73 -9.85 2.86
CA ALA A 91 4.30 -9.60 3.00
C ALA A 91 3.53 -9.79 1.69
N SER A 92 4.13 -9.42 0.56
CA SER A 92 3.51 -9.61 -0.74
C SER A 92 3.36 -11.08 -1.12
N LEU A 93 4.30 -11.95 -0.70
CA LEU A 93 4.24 -13.40 -0.97
C LEU A 93 3.09 -14.11 -0.27
N ILE A 94 2.66 -13.60 0.89
CA ILE A 94 1.54 -14.15 1.67
C ILE A 94 0.25 -13.35 1.51
N HIS A 95 0.24 -12.39 0.60
CA HIS A 95 -0.90 -11.52 0.30
C HIS A 95 -1.43 -10.77 1.53
N SER A 96 -0.53 -10.21 2.36
CA SER A 96 -0.89 -9.53 3.60
C SER A 96 -1.88 -8.37 3.38
N SER A 97 -2.87 -8.26 4.26
CA SER A 97 -3.74 -7.09 4.34
C SER A 97 -3.07 -5.96 5.11
N ILE A 98 -3.11 -4.76 4.54
CA ILE A 98 -2.45 -3.55 5.03
C ILE A 98 -3.51 -2.54 5.45
N GLU A 99 -3.36 -2.01 6.66
CA GLU A 99 -4.23 -0.94 7.17
C GLU A 99 -3.82 0.42 6.60
N ILE A 100 -4.81 1.16 6.10
CA ILE A 100 -4.65 2.54 5.62
C ILE A 100 -5.30 3.50 6.60
N PHE A 101 -4.65 4.62 6.92
CA PHE A 101 -5.12 5.62 7.87
C PHE A 101 -5.12 7.04 7.32
N LYS A 102 -6.01 7.89 7.86
CA LYS A 102 -6.04 9.34 7.61
C LYS A 102 -5.43 10.11 8.78
N TYR A 103 -4.84 11.25 8.46
CA TYR A 103 -4.32 12.22 9.43
C TYR A 103 -4.98 13.58 9.19
N ASN A 104 -5.62 14.12 10.22
CA ASN A 104 -6.25 15.45 10.25
C ASN A 104 -5.25 16.55 10.64
#